data_AF-A0A1L9R140-F1
#
_entry.id   AF-A0A1L9R140-F1
#
_cell.length_a   1.000
_cell.length_b   1.000
_cell.length_c   1.000
_cell.angle_alpha   90.00
_cell.angle_beta   90.00
_cell.angle_gamma   90.00
#
_symmetry.space_group_name_H-M   'P 1'
#
loop_
_entity.id
_entity.type
_entity.pdbx_description
1 polymer ?
#
loop_
_entity_poly.entity_id
_entity_poly.type
_entity_poly.pdbx_seq_one_letter_code
_entity_poly.pdbx_strand_id
1 'polypeptide(L)'
;MPIYKITQQQGNRVITSTLEAKSVSDLIAFLDAVSTAEIKYIYKVEFETQKTNFPSDDFNYNKQFKAFVSNKNRMCKQILIHNVKKTKNEAEISALIKTHLEVGGLAVKGVSCSLFMDK
;
A
#
# COMPACT_ATOMS: atom_id res chain seq x y z
N MET A 1 -18.41 6.16 6.37
CA MET A 1 -18.80 5.20 5.31
C MET A 1 -17.53 4.71 4.63
N PRO A 2 -17.51 3.53 3.99
CA PRO A 2 -16.35 3.08 3.22
C PRO A 2 -15.97 4.12 2.17
N ILE A 3 -14.68 4.47 2.13
CA ILE A 3 -14.14 5.38 1.12
C ILE A 3 -13.47 4.53 0.05
N TYR A 4 -13.73 4.83 -1.21
CA TYR A 4 -13.15 4.13 -2.34
C TYR A 4 -12.38 5.08 -3.23
N LYS A 5 -11.17 4.69 -3.64
CA LYS A 5 -10.44 5.33 -4.73
C LYS A 5 -10.73 4.57 -6.01
N ILE A 6 -11.36 5.22 -6.98
CA ILE A 6 -11.75 4.64 -8.26
C ILE A 6 -10.81 5.15 -9.35
N THR A 7 -10.43 4.27 -10.27
CA THR A 7 -9.77 4.65 -11.52
C THR A 7 -10.67 4.24 -12.69
N GLN A 8 -11.03 5.22 -13.52
CA GLN A 8 -11.84 5.04 -14.73
C GLN A 8 -11.04 5.37 -16.00
N GLN A 9 -11.42 4.77 -17.12
CA GLN A 9 -10.81 4.98 -18.43
C GLN A 9 -11.86 5.45 -19.45
N GLN A 10 -11.52 6.48 -20.23
CA GLN A 10 -12.29 6.91 -21.41
C GLN A 10 -11.33 7.14 -22.58
N GLY A 11 -11.32 6.24 -23.56
CA GLY A 11 -10.31 6.26 -24.63
C GLY A 11 -8.89 6.23 -24.05
N ASN A 12 -8.06 7.24 -24.34
CA ASN A 12 -6.71 7.36 -23.78
C ASN A 12 -6.64 8.06 -22.41
N ARG A 13 -7.77 8.60 -21.91
CA ARG A 13 -7.80 9.36 -20.66
C ARG A 13 -8.02 8.45 -19.46
N VAL A 14 -7.14 8.54 -18.47
CA VAL A 14 -7.27 7.93 -17.15
C VAL A 14 -7.77 8.98 -16.17
N ILE A 15 -8.82 8.68 -15.41
CA ILE A 15 -9.41 9.56 -14.40
C ILE A 15 -9.40 8.84 -13.06
N THR A 16 -9.02 9.51 -11.99
CA THR A 16 -9.02 8.95 -10.63
C THR A 16 -9.82 9.85 -9.70
N SER A 17 -10.73 9.26 -8.94
CA SER A 17 -11.60 9.97 -8.00
C SER A 17 -11.71 9.21 -6.68
N THR A 18 -12.18 9.88 -5.65
CA THR A 18 -12.46 9.29 -4.34
C THR A 18 -13.94 9.50 -4.01
N LEU A 19 -14.68 8.43 -3.75
CA LEU A 19 -16.10 8.48 -3.42
C LEU A 19 -16.40 7.68 -2.15
N GLU A 20 -17.36 8.15 -1.37
CA GLU A 20 -17.95 7.38 -0.28
C GLU A 20 -19.17 6.61 -0.80
N ALA A 21 -19.26 5.32 -0.50
CA ALA A 21 -20.39 4.50 -0.91
C ALA A 21 -20.74 3.44 0.15
N LYS A 22 -21.99 2.99 0.15
CA LYS A 22 -22.50 1.98 1.10
C LYS A 22 -21.75 0.65 0.98
N SER A 23 -21.44 0.23 -0.24
CA SER A 23 -20.69 -0.99 -0.56
C SER A 23 -20.00 -0.85 -1.92
N VAL A 24 -19.14 -1.81 -2.30
CA VAL A 24 -18.54 -1.85 -3.64
C VAL A 24 -19.61 -2.04 -4.72
N SER A 25 -20.62 -2.87 -4.47
CA SER A 25 -21.71 -3.08 -5.42
C SER A 25 -22.55 -1.82 -5.65
N ASP A 26 -22.85 -1.06 -4.59
CA ASP A 26 -23.57 0.22 -4.73
C ASP A 26 -22.77 1.24 -5.53
N LEU A 27 -21.44 1.27 -5.34
CA LEU A 27 -20.54 2.15 -6.09
C LEU A 27 -20.52 1.79 -7.58
N ILE A 28 -20.40 0.51 -7.90
CA ILE A 28 -20.42 0.02 -9.29
C ILE A 28 -21.76 0.35 -9.93
N ALA A 29 -22.87 0.01 -9.29
CA ALA A 29 -24.21 0.31 -9.82
C ALA A 29 -24.43 1.81 -10.05
N PHE A 30 -23.94 2.67 -9.16
CA PHE A 30 -23.98 4.12 -9.35
C PHE A 30 -23.16 4.56 -10.56
N LEU A 31 -21.89 4.13 -10.66
CA LEU A 31 -21.00 4.52 -11.74
C LEU A 31 -21.49 4.02 -13.10
N ASP A 32 -21.98 2.78 -13.17
CA ASP A 32 -22.56 2.20 -14.38
C ASP A 32 -23.81 2.98 -14.84
N ALA A 33 -24.58 3.53 -13.91
CA ALA A 33 -25.77 4.31 -14.22
C ALA A 33 -25.47 5.75 -14.69
N VAL A 34 -24.36 6.36 -14.27
CA VAL A 34 -24.11 7.80 -14.46
C VAL A 34 -22.89 8.14 -15.32
N SER A 35 -21.97 7.19 -15.54
CA SER A 35 -20.69 7.41 -16.22
C SER A 35 -20.59 6.56 -17.48
N THR A 36 -20.09 7.17 -18.55
CA THR A 36 -19.69 6.44 -19.77
C THR A 36 -18.25 5.88 -19.69
N ALA A 37 -17.47 6.32 -18.70
CA ALA A 37 -16.11 5.85 -18.49
C ALA A 37 -16.07 4.50 -17.76
N GLU A 38 -15.28 3.56 -18.28
CA GLU A 38 -15.14 2.19 -17.77
C GLU A 38 -14.36 2.16 -16.45
N ILE A 39 -14.84 1.39 -15.48
CA ILE A 39 -14.14 1.18 -14.21
C ILE A 39 -12.97 0.22 -14.42
N LYS A 40 -11.75 0.68 -14.19
CA LYS A 40 -10.53 -0.13 -14.31
C LYS A 40 -10.10 -0.74 -12.98
N TYR A 41 -10.13 0.07 -11.91
CA TYR A 41 -9.74 -0.35 -10.57
C TYR A 41 -10.61 0.32 -9.51
N ILE A 42 -10.93 -0.43 -8.45
CA ILE A 42 -11.52 0.09 -7.22
C ILE A 42 -10.61 -0.32 -6.07
N TYR A 43 -10.13 0.66 -5.31
CA TYR A 43 -9.39 0.44 -4.08
C TYR A 43 -10.26 0.86 -2.91
N LYS A 44 -10.50 -0.05 -1.96
CA LYS A 44 -11.14 0.30 -0.69
C LYS A 44 -10.11 0.91 0.24
N VAL A 45 -10.44 2.07 0.80
CA VAL A 45 -9.64 2.76 1.81
C VAL A 45 -10.23 2.43 3.18
N GLU A 46 -9.46 1.75 4.01
CA GLU A 46 -9.81 1.47 5.40
C GLU A 46 -8.92 2.31 6.31
N PHE A 47 -9.54 3.16 7.13
CA PHE A 47 -8.83 3.92 8.16
C PHE A 47 -8.88 3.10 9.44
N GLU A 48 -7.75 2.51 9.84
CA GLU A 48 -7.66 1.72 11.07
C GLU A 48 -7.72 2.61 12.34
N THR A 49 -7.48 3.92 12.23
CA THR A 49 -7.49 4.84 13.38
C THR A 49 -7.95 6.25 13.04
N GLN A 50 -8.82 6.83 13.88
CA GLN A 50 -9.04 8.28 13.99
C GLN A 50 -8.01 8.95 14.93
N LYS A 51 -6.81 8.38 15.06
CA LYS A 51 -5.79 8.93 15.96
C LYS A 51 -5.28 10.26 15.40
N THR A 52 -5.60 11.34 16.10
CA THR A 52 -5.05 12.68 15.86
C THR A 52 -3.67 12.87 16.48
N ASN A 53 -3.25 11.95 17.36
CA ASN A 53 -1.95 12.00 18.03
C ASN A 53 -0.92 11.22 17.21
N PHE A 54 -0.39 11.88 16.18
CA PHE A 54 0.81 11.42 15.49
C PHE A 54 2.02 11.48 16.44
N PRO A 55 3.02 10.58 16.29
CA PRO A 55 4.27 10.70 17.05
C PRO A 55 4.91 12.07 16.78
N SER A 56 5.38 12.74 17.83
CA SER A 56 6.25 13.91 17.66
C SER A 56 7.53 13.48 16.94
N ASP A 57 8.04 14.35 16.07
CA ASP A 57 9.33 14.10 15.42
C ASP A 57 10.46 14.26 16.44
N ASP A 58 10.99 13.13 16.90
CA ASP A 58 12.09 13.04 17.86
C ASP A 58 13.44 12.76 17.18
N PHE A 59 13.47 12.68 15.84
CA PHE A 59 14.61 12.30 15.02
C PHE A 59 15.27 10.97 15.46
N ASN A 60 14.55 10.12 16.19
CA ASN A 60 15.08 8.88 16.74
C ASN A 60 14.75 7.66 15.87
N TYR A 61 15.03 7.79 14.58
CA TYR A 61 14.77 6.75 13.59
C TYR A 61 15.87 6.75 12.52
N ASN A 62 16.01 5.61 11.84
CA ASN A 62 16.73 5.51 10.58
C ASN A 62 15.84 6.06 9.46
N LYS A 63 16.44 6.80 8.54
CA LYS A 63 15.73 7.52 7.47
C LYS A 63 14.78 6.64 6.65
N GLN A 64 15.28 5.52 6.14
CA GLN A 64 14.49 4.65 5.26
C GLN A 64 15.04 3.23 5.20
N PHE A 65 14.16 2.28 4.92
CA PHE A 65 14.50 0.92 4.51
C PHE A 65 13.91 0.67 3.12
N LYS A 66 14.71 0.07 2.24
CA LYS A 66 14.27 -0.32 0.89
C LYS A 66 14.51 -1.81 0.70
N ALA A 67 13.52 -2.50 0.15
CA ALA A 67 13.66 -3.90 -0.23
C ALA A 67 12.97 -4.22 -1.55
N PHE A 68 13.53 -5.19 -2.26
CA PHE A 68 12.82 -5.96 -3.28
C PHE A 68 12.46 -7.32 -2.68
N VAL A 69 11.17 -7.65 -2.73
CA VAL A 69 10.64 -8.90 -2.21
C VAL A 69 10.09 -9.73 -3.35
N SER A 70 10.34 -11.04 -3.31
CA SER A 70 9.92 -11.97 -4.35
C SER A 70 9.17 -13.18 -3.78
N ASN A 71 8.18 -13.67 -4.52
CA ASN A 71 7.49 -14.92 -4.20
C ASN A 71 8.07 -16.11 -4.97
N LYS A 72 7.52 -17.31 -4.75
CA LYS A 72 7.94 -18.54 -5.45
C LYS A 72 7.80 -18.49 -6.98
N ASN A 73 6.90 -17.64 -7.50
CA ASN A 73 6.66 -17.44 -8.93
C ASN A 73 7.54 -16.34 -9.55
N ARG A 74 8.56 -15.85 -8.82
CA ARG A 74 9.44 -14.75 -9.23
C ARG A 74 8.72 -13.42 -9.46
N MET A 75 7.49 -13.25 -8.96
CA MET A 75 6.88 -11.93 -8.91
C MET A 75 7.62 -11.10 -7.88
N CYS A 76 8.04 -9.90 -8.27
CA CYS A 76 8.79 -8.99 -7.41
C CYS A 76 8.00 -7.70 -7.15
N LYS A 77 8.05 -7.20 -5.92
CA LYS A 77 7.55 -5.88 -5.54
C LYS A 77 8.58 -5.14 -4.69
N GLN A 78 8.54 -3.81 -4.77
CA GLN A 78 9.34 -2.95 -3.92
C GLN A 78 8.59 -2.66 -2.62
N ILE A 79 9.32 -2.68 -1.51
CA ILE A 79 8.90 -2.18 -0.21
C ILE A 79 9.74 -0.94 0.12
N LEU A 80 9.07 0.11 0.55
CA LEU A 80 9.67 1.35 1.04
C LEU A 80 9.07 1.67 2.41
N ILE A 81 9.92 1.77 3.43
CA ILE A 81 9.52 2.12 4.79
C ILE A 81 10.34 3.35 5.21
N HIS A 82 9.67 4.35 5.77
CA HIS A 82 10.28 5.57 6.29
C HIS A 82 10.30 5.55 7.81
N ASN A 83 11.20 6.33 8.42
CA ASN A 83 11.32 6.52 9.86
C ASN A 83 11.38 5.18 10.62
N VAL A 84 12.33 4.34 10.20
CA VAL A 84 12.50 2.98 10.71
C VAL A 84 13.09 3.04 12.12
N LYS A 85 12.53 2.28 13.07
CA LYS A 85 13.05 2.24 14.45
C LYS A 85 14.55 1.92 14.48
N LYS A 86 15.35 2.68 15.24
CA LYS A 86 16.80 2.43 15.40
C LYS A 86 17.12 1.06 16.01
N THR A 87 16.15 0.46 16.73
CA THR A 87 16.26 -0.88 17.31
C THR A 87 16.07 -2.02 16.31
N LYS A 88 15.90 -1.73 15.01
CA LYS A 88 15.68 -2.73 13.97
C LYS A 88 16.77 -2.72 12.93
N ASN A 89 17.36 -3.88 12.68
CA ASN A 89 18.30 -4.12 11.58
C ASN A 89 17.64 -4.81 10.38
N GLU A 90 18.39 -4.94 9.29
CA GLU A 90 17.90 -5.52 8.02
C GLU A 90 17.40 -6.96 8.16
N ALA A 91 18.06 -7.79 8.98
CA ALA A 91 17.68 -9.19 9.16
C ALA A 91 16.35 -9.30 9.89
N GLU A 92 16.15 -8.50 10.96
CA GLU A 92 14.88 -8.47 11.69
C GLU A 92 13.73 -7.94 10.83
N ILE A 93 13.96 -6.89 10.04
CA ILE A 93 12.95 -6.35 9.13
C ILE A 93 12.62 -7.38 8.05
N SER A 94 13.62 -8.06 7.50
CA SER A 94 13.42 -9.12 6.51
C SER A 94 12.63 -10.30 7.06
N ALA A 95 12.84 -10.67 8.33
CA ALA A 95 12.04 -11.69 9.00
C ALA A 95 10.57 -11.24 9.14
N LEU A 96 10.33 -10.02 9.60
CA LEU A 96 8.97 -9.45 9.70
C LEU A 96 8.26 -9.39 8.34
N ILE A 97 8.99 -9.02 7.27
CA ILE A 97 8.47 -9.04 5.90
C ILE A 97 8.00 -10.44 5.51
N LYS A 98 8.80 -11.48 5.78
CA LYS A 98 8.43 -12.86 5.46
C LYS A 98 7.25 -13.37 6.28
N THR A 99 7.12 -12.90 7.52
CA THR A 99 6.06 -13.31 8.44
C THR A 99 4.72 -12.65 8.12
N HIS A 100 4.72 -11.35 7.79
CA HIS A 100 3.49 -10.55 7.74
C HIS A 100 3.04 -10.15 6.33
N LEU A 101 3.91 -10.22 5.33
CA LEU A 101 3.61 -9.69 3.99
C LEU A 101 3.52 -10.79 2.94
N GLU A 102 2.79 -10.47 1.88
CA GLU A 102 2.62 -11.31 0.69
C GLU A 102 2.93 -10.53 -0.59
N VAL A 103 3.36 -11.25 -1.62
CA VAL A 103 3.55 -10.71 -2.95
C VAL A 103 2.68 -11.49 -3.92
N GLY A 104 1.65 -10.84 -4.44
CA GLY A 104 0.69 -11.46 -5.36
C GLY A 104 -0.15 -12.55 -4.71
N GLY A 105 -0.55 -12.38 -3.44
CA GLY A 105 -1.34 -13.37 -2.69
C GLY A 105 -0.57 -14.63 -2.29
N LEU A 106 0.76 -14.56 -2.29
CA LEU A 106 1.65 -15.66 -1.92
C LEU A 106 2.70 -15.18 -0.93
N ALA A 107 3.09 -16.08 -0.03
CA ALA A 107 4.17 -15.85 0.94
C ALA A 107 5.47 -15.38 0.27
N VAL A 108 6.16 -14.46 0.94
CA VAL A 108 7.46 -13.94 0.51
C VAL A 108 8.53 -15.02 0.65
N LYS A 109 9.28 -15.28 -0.43
CA LYS A 109 10.39 -16.24 -0.48
C LYS A 109 11.74 -15.53 -0.36
N GLY A 110 11.96 -14.52 -1.19
CA GLY A 110 13.22 -13.78 -1.26
C GLY A 110 13.06 -12.34 -0.78
N VAL A 111 14.08 -11.82 -0.10
CA VAL A 111 14.19 -10.42 0.31
C VAL A 111 15.60 -9.95 -0.01
N SER A 112 15.75 -8.88 -0.78
CA SER A 112 17.00 -8.17 -1.03
C SER A 112 16.81 -6.73 -0.56
N CYS A 113 17.60 -6.24 0.38
CA CYS A 113 17.29 -5.00 1.07
C CYS A 113 18.51 -4.15 1.46
N SER A 114 18.24 -2.91 1.84
CA SER A 114 19.19 -2.01 2.48
C SER A 114 18.48 -1.06 3.46
N LEU A 115 19.07 -0.90 4.65
CA LEU A 115 18.69 0.06 5.67
C LEU A 115 19.60 1.30 5.58
N PHE A 116 19.01 2.46 5.34
CA PHE A 116 19.71 3.72 5.21
C PHE A 116 19.71 4.39 6.58
N MET A 117 20.85 4.27 7.25
CA MET A 117 21.12 4.92 8.53
C MET A 117 21.58 6.36 8.27
N ASP A 118 21.24 7.26 9.20
CA ASP A 118 21.85 8.59 9.21
C ASP A 118 23.28 8.46 9.78
N LYS A 119 24.22 9.22 9.18
CA LYS A 119 25.63 9.21 9.56
C LYS A 119 25.87 9.86 10.91
#